data_AF-A0A537FWC2-F1
#
_entry.id   AF-A0A537FWC2-F1
#
_cell.length_a   1.000
_cell.length_b   1.000
_cell.length_c   1.000
_cell.angle_alpha   90.00
_cell.angle_beta   90.00
_cell.angle_gamma   90.00
#
_symmetry.space_group_name_H-M   'P 1'
#
loop_
_entity.id
_entity.type
_entity.pdbx_description
1 polymer ?
#
loop_
_entity_poly.entity_id
_entity_poly.type
_entity_poly.pdbx_seq_one_letter_code
_entity_poly.pdbx_strand_id
1 'polypeptide(L)'
;EFGPMVRRVQQENPSLRFCISLPDLRQLIEGKAKSTGPLKTIRIDPTDPCVFQLSGGTTGIPKLIPRTHNDYAYNSKTAAAVCGVTPDSVL
;
A
#
# COMPACT_ATOMS: atom_id res chain seq x y z
N GLU A 1 -17.88 -0.64 9.47
CA GLU A 1 -17.13 -1.78 8.90
C GLU A 1 -17.24 -1.77 7.38
N PHE A 2 -16.14 -1.95 6.65
CA PHE A 2 -16.13 -1.86 5.16
C PHE A 2 -16.19 -3.23 4.46
N GLY A 3 -16.30 -4.33 5.21
CA GLY A 3 -16.21 -5.70 4.68
C GLY A 3 -17.19 -6.04 3.54
N PRO A 4 -18.49 -5.68 3.63
CA PRO A 4 -19.43 -5.90 2.53
C PRO A 4 -19.07 -5.10 1.26
N MET A 5 -18.62 -3.85 1.42
CA MET A 5 -18.19 -3.00 0.30
C MET A 5 -16.95 -3.58 -0.39
N VAL A 6 -15.94 -3.98 0.39
CA VAL A 6 -14.70 -4.59 -0.13
C VAL A 6 -15.01 -5.86 -0.93
N ARG A 7 -15.87 -6.75 -0.41
CA ARG A 7 -16.29 -7.97 -1.10
C ARG A 7 -16.99 -7.67 -2.43
N ARG A 8 -17.92 -6.71 -2.43
CA ARG A 8 -18.63 -6.30 -3.65
C ARG A 8 -17.67 -5.76 -4.71
N VAL A 9 -16.79 -4.84 -4.33
CA VAL A 9 -15.78 -4.28 -5.24
C VAL A 9 -14.85 -5.36 -5.79
N GLN A 10 -14.42 -6.31 -4.97
CA GLN A 10 -13.58 -7.42 -5.43
C GLN A 10 -14.31 -8.34 -6.42
N GLN A 11 -15.59 -8.65 -6.16
CA GLN A 11 -16.42 -9.45 -7.07
C GLN A 11 -16.64 -8.78 -8.42
N GLU A 12 -16.80 -7.45 -8.43
CA GLU A 12 -16.98 -6.66 -9.64
C GLU A 12 -15.68 -6.45 -10.44
N ASN A 13 -14.49 -6.69 -9.84
CA ASN A 13 -13.20 -6.35 -10.44
C ASN A 13 -12.21 -7.54 -10.36
N PRO A 14 -12.17 -8.42 -11.37
CA PRO A 14 -11.31 -9.62 -11.37
C PRO A 14 -9.79 -9.35 -11.24
N SER A 15 -9.35 -8.13 -11.53
CA SER A 15 -7.96 -7.70 -11.34
C SER A 15 -7.59 -7.51 -9.86
N LEU A 16 -8.57 -7.30 -8.97
CA LEU A 16 -8.35 -7.16 -7.52
C LEU A 16 -8.23 -8.54 -6.86
N ARG A 17 -7.00 -9.06 -6.82
CA ARG A 17 -6.71 -10.40 -6.29
C ARG A 17 -6.68 -10.47 -4.76
N PHE A 18 -6.26 -9.38 -4.11
CA PHE A 18 -6.04 -9.35 -2.67
C PHE A 18 -6.82 -8.20 -2.03
N CYS A 19 -7.51 -8.52 -0.93
CA CYS A 19 -8.13 -7.55 -0.05
C CYS A 19 -7.68 -7.85 1.37
N ILE A 20 -7.06 -6.89 2.04
CA ILE A 20 -6.53 -7.04 3.39
C ILE A 20 -7.21 -6.00 4.27
N SER A 21 -8.03 -6.45 5.22
CA SER A 21 -8.60 -5.57 6.24
C SER A 21 -7.59 -5.30 7.36
N LEU A 22 -7.84 -4.30 8.21
CA LEU A 22 -6.96 -4.01 9.33
C LEU A 22 -6.85 -5.20 10.33
N PRO A 23 -7.95 -5.90 10.70
CA PRO A 23 -7.85 -7.13 11.48
C PRO A 23 -7.00 -8.20 10.79
N ASP A 24 -7.18 -8.44 9.49
CA ASP A 24 -6.39 -9.43 8.75
C ASP A 24 -4.91 -9.05 8.75
N LEU A 25 -4.60 -7.78 8.56
CA LEU A 25 -3.24 -7.27 8.56
C LEU A 25 -2.56 -7.49 9.92
N ARG A 26 -3.26 -7.23 11.02
CA ARG A 26 -2.73 -7.47 12.37
C ARG A 26 -2.40 -8.95 12.58
N GLN A 27 -3.32 -9.84 12.21
CA GLN A 27 -3.10 -11.28 12.31
C GLN A 27 -1.90 -11.74 11.46
N LEU A 28 -1.72 -11.16 10.26
CA LEU A 28 -0.58 -11.47 9.40
C LEU A 28 0.76 -10.98 9.98
N ILE A 29 0.78 -9.83 10.65
CA ILE A 29 1.97 -9.26 11.29
C ILE A 29 2.38 -10.07 12.53
N GLU A 30 1.39 -10.48 13.34
CA GLU A 30 1.61 -11.29 14.55
C GLU A 30 2.00 -12.73 14.20
N GLY A 31 1.58 -13.21 13.03
CA GLY A 31 1.88 -14.54 12.52
C GLY A 31 3.33 -14.71 12.05
N LYS A 32 3.82 -15.95 12.09
CA LYS A 32 5.12 -16.28 11.49
C LYS A 32 5.00 -16.40 9.97
N ALA A 33 5.88 -15.68 9.26
CA ALA A 33 5.97 -15.80 7.80
C ALA A 33 6.25 -17.24 7.38
N LYS A 34 5.43 -17.78 6.48
CA LYS A 34 5.53 -19.17 5.99
C LYS A 34 6.77 -19.39 5.13
N SER A 35 7.14 -18.42 4.30
CA SER A 35 8.35 -18.43 3.48
C SER A 35 8.65 -17.03 2.97
N THR A 36 9.94 -16.66 2.90
CA THR A 36 10.42 -15.45 2.23
C THR A 36 11.09 -15.75 0.89
N GLY A 37 11.23 -17.03 0.53
CA GLY A 37 11.85 -17.48 -0.71
C GLY A 37 11.28 -16.80 -1.96
N PRO A 38 9.94 -16.73 -2.12
CA PRO A 38 9.31 -16.08 -3.26
C PRO A 38 9.65 -14.58 -3.40
N LEU A 39 9.97 -13.87 -2.31
CA LEU A 39 10.32 -12.45 -2.39
C LEU A 39 11.64 -12.23 -3.15
N LYS A 40 12.55 -13.21 -3.14
CA LYS A 40 13.86 -13.11 -3.80
C LYS A 40 13.77 -13.13 -5.32
N THR A 41 12.69 -13.67 -5.87
CA THR A 41 12.48 -13.77 -7.32
C THR A 41 11.72 -12.59 -7.88
N ILE A 42 11.11 -11.75 -7.03
CA ILE A 42 10.44 -10.52 -7.46
C ILE A 42 11.49 -9.56 -8.03
N ARG A 43 11.21 -9.07 -9.24
CA ARG A 43 11.95 -7.98 -9.87
C ARG A 43 11.04 -6.77 -9.90
N ILE A 44 11.53 -5.67 -9.35
CA ILE A 44 10.81 -4.40 -9.30
C ILE A 44 11.58 -3.44 -10.18
N ASP A 45 10.93 -2.92 -11.22
CA ASP A 45 11.48 -1.77 -11.93
C ASP A 45 11.27 -0.52 -11.05
N PRO A 46 12.33 0.19 -10.65
CA PRO A 46 12.20 1.38 -9.82
C PRO A 46 11.37 2.51 -10.45
N THR A 47 11.19 2.47 -11.78
CA THR A 47 10.44 3.47 -12.56
C THR A 47 8.99 3.07 -12.83
N ASP A 48 8.63 1.81 -12.55
CA ASP A 48 7.24 1.36 -12.65
C ASP A 48 6.34 2.00 -11.57
N PRO A 49 5.04 2.17 -11.83
CA PRO A 49 4.07 2.59 -10.84
C PRO A 49 4.03 1.64 -9.63
N CYS A 50 4.24 2.19 -8.44
CA CYS A 50 4.17 1.49 -7.15
C CYS A 50 2.79 1.62 -6.51
N VAL A 51 2.25 2.84 -6.47
CA VAL A 51 0.93 3.13 -5.91
C VAL A 51 0.20 4.16 -6.77
N PHE A 52 -1.13 4.05 -6.77
CA PHE A 52 -2.01 5.05 -7.36
C PHE A 52 -2.74 5.80 -6.25
N GLN A 53 -2.44 7.08 -6.08
CA GLN A 53 -3.10 7.93 -5.09
C GLN A 53 -4.29 8.63 -5.73
N LEU A 54 -5.39 8.76 -5.00
CA LEU A 54 -6.52 9.57 -5.44
C LEU A 54 -6.33 11.01 -4.99
N SER A 55 -6.61 11.97 -5.87
CA SER A 55 -6.62 13.39 -5.50
C SER A 55 -7.71 13.70 -4.47
N GLY A 56 -7.40 14.51 -3.45
CA GLY A 56 -8.35 14.90 -2.39
C GLY A 56 -9.40 15.96 -2.77
N GLY A 57 -9.55 16.31 -4.05
CA GLY A 57 -10.56 17.28 -4.49
C GLY A 57 -11.98 16.78 -4.22
N THR A 58 -12.81 17.62 -3.60
CA THR A 58 -14.21 17.29 -3.26
C THR A 58 -15.19 17.57 -4.40
N THR A 59 -14.75 18.27 -5.45
CA THR A 59 -15.53 18.59 -6.64
C THR A 59 -15.04 17.75 -7.82
N GLY A 60 -15.89 16.83 -8.29
CA GLY A 60 -15.63 16.00 -9.47
C GLY A 60 -15.02 14.62 -9.18
N ILE A 61 -14.69 13.92 -10.27
CA ILE A 61 -14.12 12.58 -10.21
C ILE A 61 -12.66 12.68 -9.74
N PRO A 62 -12.26 11.95 -8.67
CA PRO A 62 -10.87 11.94 -8.21
C PRO A 62 -9.91 11.52 -9.32
N LYS A 63 -8.82 12.27 -9.46
CA LYS A 63 -7.75 11.94 -10.42
C LYS A 63 -6.87 10.85 -9.84
N LEU A 64 -6.48 9.92 -10.69
CA LEU A 64 -5.48 8.90 -10.37
C LEU A 64 -4.08 9.49 -10.54
N ILE A 65 -3.28 9.47 -9.47
CA ILE A 65 -1.91 9.99 -9.46
C ILE A 65 -0.96 8.79 -9.28
N PRO A 66 -0.31 8.30 -10.35
CA PRO A 66 0.69 7.25 -10.23
C PRO A 66 1.94 7.78 -9.53
N ARG A 67 2.48 7.02 -8.57
CA ARG A 67 3.79 7.25 -7.96
C ARG A 67 4.69 6.07 -8.30
N THR A 68 5.90 6.32 -8.78
CA THR A 68 6.86 5.24 -9.06
C THR A 68 7.44 4.69 -7.76
N HIS A 69 8.08 3.52 -7.81
CA HIS A 69 8.76 2.93 -6.66
C HIS A 69 9.83 3.87 -6.08
N ASN A 70 10.66 4.48 -6.94
CA ASN A 70 11.70 5.41 -6.49
C ASN A 70 11.12 6.66 -5.83
N ASP A 71 10.12 7.27 -6.46
CA ASP A 71 9.49 8.50 -5.96
C ASP A 71 8.83 8.27 -4.60
N TYR A 72 8.07 7.18 -4.47
CA TYR A 72 7.40 6.84 -3.21
C TYR A 72 8.40 6.56 -2.08
N ALA A 73 9.43 5.75 -2.35
CA ALA A 73 10.46 5.43 -1.36
C ALA A 73 11.31 6.65 -0.96
N TYR A 74 11.67 7.50 -1.93
CA TYR A 74 12.43 8.73 -1.66
C TYR A 74 11.65 9.69 -0.77
N ASN A 75 10.36 9.90 -1.07
CA ASN A 75 9.49 10.77 -0.29
C ASN A 75 9.43 10.33 1.18
N SER A 76 9.15 9.05 1.46
CA SER A 76 9.06 8.55 2.83
C SER A 76 10.39 8.66 3.59
N LYS A 77 11.51 8.31 2.96
CA LYS A 77 12.85 8.41 3.60
C LYS A 77 13.21 9.85 3.96
N THR A 78 12.95 10.77 3.04
CA THR A 78 13.25 12.20 3.23
C THR A 78 12.35 12.79 4.31
N ALA A 79 11.04 12.49 4.26
CA ALA A 79 10.09 12.94 5.28
C ALA A 79 10.44 12.40 6.67
N ALA A 80 10.80 11.12 6.78
CA ALA A 80 11.20 10.51 8.06
C ALA A 80 12.42 11.21 8.66
N ALA A 81 13.45 11.51 7.84
CA ALA A 81 14.63 12.24 8.30
C ALA A 81 14.32 13.67 8.75
N VAL A 82 13.52 14.41 7.97
CA VAL A 82 13.12 15.80 8.29
C VAL A 82 12.26 15.86 9.55
N CYS A 83 11.35 14.91 9.74
CA CYS A 83 10.46 14.86 10.90
C CYS A 83 11.11 14.21 12.14
N GLY A 84 12.36 13.73 12.04
CA GLY A 84 13.03 13.05 13.15
C GLY A 84 12.34 11.74 13.57
N VAL A 85 11.74 11.01 12.63
CA VAL A 85 11.06 9.74 12.92
C VAL A 85 12.09 8.69 13.37
N THR A 86 11.85 8.12 14.53
CA THR A 86 12.66 7.06 15.16
C THR A 86 11.89 5.73 15.21
N PRO A 87 12.55 4.60 15.52
CA PRO A 87 11.87 3.32 15.73
C PRO A 87 10.81 3.33 16.84
N ASP A 88 10.93 4.24 17.81
CA ASP A 88 9.98 4.39 18.93
C ASP A 88 8.83 5.38 18.60
N SER A 89 8.85 5.98 17.41
CA SER A 89 7.82 6.92 16.98
C SER A 89 6.52 6.19 16.67
N VAL A 90 5.42 6.72 17.22
CA VAL A 90 4.05 6.26 16.93
C VAL A 90 3.24 7.44 16.37
N LEU A 91 2.20 7.13 15.59
CA LEU A 91 1.24 8.10 15.05
C LEU A 91 0.24 8.57 16.12
#